data_AF-A0A3D8IM46-F1
#
_entry.id   AF-A0A3D8IM46-F1
#
_cell.length_a   1.000
_cell.length_b   1.000
_cell.length_c   1.000
_cell.angle_alpha   90.00
_cell.angle_beta   90.00
_cell.angle_gamma   90.00
#
_symmetry.space_group_name_H-M   'P 1'
#
loop_
_entity.id
_entity.type
_entity.pdbx_description
1 polymer ?
#
loop_
_entity_poly.entity_id
_entity_poly.type
_entity_poly.pdbx_seq_one_letter_code
_entity_poly.pdbx_strand_id
1 'polypeptide(L)'
;MSIIRLFCSFQVMIILLCIYVFVCAVATFMEHKLGVVYAKMFIYNALWFEILHVLVVCNLIGILLQKKYLQIKGMPFFSYIAHLLLFCLEVLSRDILV
;
A
#
# COMPACT_ATOMS: atom_id res chain seq x y z
N MET A 1 19.91 6.60 -17.41
CA MET A 1 18.45 6.63 -17.18
C MET A 1 18.21 6.37 -15.70
N SER A 2 17.73 7.35 -14.94
CA SER A 2 17.67 7.24 -13.47
C SER A 2 16.72 6.14 -13.01
N ILE A 3 17.19 5.22 -12.15
CA ILE A 3 16.41 4.15 -11.48
C ILE A 3 15.06 4.66 -10.93
N ILE A 4 15.07 5.90 -10.43
CA ILE A 4 13.89 6.58 -9.90
C ILE A 4 12.76 6.64 -10.95
N ARG A 5 13.08 6.77 -12.24
CA ARG A 5 12.05 6.76 -13.29
C ARG A 5 11.47 5.39 -13.58
N LEU A 6 12.26 4.33 -13.43
CA LEU A 6 11.80 2.95 -13.58
C LEU A 6 10.90 2.55 -12.41
N PHE A 7 11.27 2.97 -11.19
CA PHE A 7 10.44 2.74 -10.01
C PHE A 7 9.10 3.47 -10.15
N CYS A 8 9.10 4.73 -10.60
CA CYS A 8 7.88 5.53 -10.82
C CYS A 8 7.09 5.15 -12.10
N SER A 9 6.94 3.86 -12.40
CA SER A 9 6.20 3.37 -13.57
C SER A 9 4.94 2.59 -13.17
N PHE A 10 3.91 2.66 -14.01
CA PHE A 10 2.63 1.96 -13.80
C PHE A 10 2.79 0.44 -13.71
N GLN A 11 3.79 -0.14 -14.38
CA GLN A 11 4.08 -1.57 -14.31
C GLN A 11 4.54 -2.00 -12.92
N VAL A 12 5.41 -1.20 -12.29
CA VAL A 12 5.90 -1.47 -10.93
C VAL A 12 4.76 -1.33 -9.92
N MET A 13 3.89 -0.34 -10.10
CA MET A 13 2.70 -0.15 -9.27
C MET A 13 1.81 -1.41 -9.24
N ILE A 14 1.53 -2.02 -10.39
CA ILE A 14 0.71 -3.24 -10.48
C ILE A 14 1.38 -4.40 -9.72
N ILE A 15 2.68 -4.58 -9.90
CA ILE A 15 3.43 -5.66 -9.24
C ILE A 15 3.39 -5.48 -7.71
N LEU A 16 3.64 -4.26 -7.22
CA LEU A 16 3.57 -3.94 -5.80
C LEU A 16 2.16 -4.18 -5.24
N LEU A 17 1.12 -3.79 -5.97
CA LEU A 17 -0.28 -4.01 -5.60
C LEU A 17 -0.64 -5.49 -5.53
N CYS A 18 -0.19 -6.31 -6.48
CA CYS A 18 -0.40 -7.76 -6.44
C CYS A 18 0.22 -8.38 -5.20
N ILE A 19 1.45 -7.98 -4.85
CA ILE A 19 2.13 -8.45 -3.63
C ILE A 19 1.35 -7.99 -2.40
N TYR A 20 0.91 -6.73 -2.35
CA TYR A 20 0.13 -6.18 -1.24
C TYR A 20 -1.16 -6.96 -1.00
N VAL A 21 -1.96 -7.19 -2.05
CA VAL A 21 -3.21 -7.95 -1.95
C VAL A 21 -2.96 -9.41 -1.56
N PHE A 22 -1.90 -10.03 -2.06
CA PHE A 22 -1.53 -11.39 -1.67
C PHE A 22 -1.19 -11.47 -0.18
N VAL A 23 -0.41 -10.52 0.35
CA VAL A 23 -0.09 -10.46 1.77
C VAL A 23 -1.35 -10.23 2.61
N CYS A 24 -2.23 -9.32 2.21
CA CYS A 24 -3.50 -9.09 2.89
C CYS A 24 -4.38 -10.36 2.89
N ALA A 25 -4.45 -11.08 1.77
CA ALA A 25 -5.20 -12.34 1.70
C ALA A 25 -4.65 -13.38 2.67
N VAL A 26 -3.32 -13.54 2.74
CA VAL A 26 -2.67 -14.41 3.73
C VAL A 26 -2.98 -13.96 5.16
N ALA A 27 -2.95 -12.65 5.43
CA ALA A 27 -3.32 -12.10 6.73
C ALA A 27 -4.76 -12.44 7.14
N THR A 28 -5.72 -12.32 6.21
CA THR A 28 -7.11 -12.68 6.45
C THR A 28 -7.28 -14.18 6.74
N PHE A 29 -6.55 -15.06 6.03
CA PHE A 29 -6.57 -16.49 6.34
C PHE A 29 -5.96 -16.81 7.70
N MET A 30 -4.89 -16.11 8.09
CA MET A 30 -4.28 -16.25 9.40
C MET A 30 -5.20 -15.76 10.51
N GLU A 31 -5.88 -14.64 10.30
CA GLU A 31 -6.88 -14.10 11.21
C GLU A 31 -8.02 -15.10 11.45
N HIS A 32 -8.50 -15.75 10.38
CA HIS A 32 -9.56 -16.74 10.49
C HIS A 32 -9.16 -18.00 11.28
N LYS A 33 -7.88 -18.42 11.23
CA LYS A 33 -7.41 -19.66 11.87
C LYS A 33 -6.80 -19.47 13.26
N LEU A 34 -6.04 -18.39 13.47
CA LEU A 34 -5.24 -18.16 14.68
C LEU A 34 -5.77 -16.98 15.51
N GLY A 35 -6.77 -16.28 15.00
CA GLY A 35 -7.35 -15.10 15.63
C GLY A 35 -6.59 -13.81 15.28
N VAL A 36 -7.28 -12.69 15.53
CA VAL A 36 -6.86 -11.33 15.15
C VAL A 36 -5.52 -10.93 15.76
N VAL A 37 -5.27 -11.32 17.01
CA VAL A 37 -4.05 -10.95 17.76
C VAL A 37 -2.79 -11.53 17.09
N TYR A 38 -2.85 -12.78 16.64
CA TYR A 38 -1.73 -13.43 15.97
C TYR A 38 -1.44 -12.81 14.60
N ALA A 39 -2.48 -12.53 13.81
CA ALA A 39 -2.33 -11.89 12.51
C ALA A 39 -1.73 -10.47 12.64
N LYS A 40 -2.12 -9.73 13.68
CA LYS A 40 -1.55 -8.41 13.97
C LYS A 40 -0.07 -8.44 14.30
N MET A 41 0.38 -9.32 15.20
CA MET A 41 1.81 -9.39 15.53
C MET A 41 2.67 -9.81 14.33
N PHE A 42 2.15 -10.69 13.48
CA PHE A 42 2.95 -11.30 12.42
C PHE A 42 2.98 -10.48 11.12
N ILE A 43 1.89 -9.81 10.76
CA ILE A 43 1.77 -9.08 9.48
C ILE A 43 1.59 -7.58 9.70
N TYR A 44 0.53 -7.16 10.42
CA TYR A 44 0.21 -5.73 10.51
C TYR A 44 1.23 -4.89 11.31
N ASN A 45 1.83 -5.49 12.35
CA ASN A 45 2.86 -4.82 13.16
C ASN A 45 4.28 -5.12 12.70
N ALA A 46 4.43 -5.78 11.55
CA ALA A 46 5.73 -6.17 11.05
C ALA A 46 6.36 -5.05 10.21
N LEU A 47 7.62 -4.72 10.52
CA LEU A 47 8.36 -3.66 9.83
C LEU A 47 8.42 -3.85 8.30
N TRP A 48 8.45 -5.10 7.82
CA TRP A 48 8.49 -5.39 6.39
C TRP A 48 7.17 -5.02 5.69
N PHE A 49 6.03 -5.13 6.37
CA PHE A 49 4.73 -4.74 5.82
C PHE A 49 4.59 -3.23 5.76
N GLU A 50 5.09 -2.51 6.78
CA GLU A 50 5.21 -1.05 6.75
C GLU A 50 6.06 -0.57 5.59
N ILE A 51 7.23 -1.17 5.40
CA ILE A 51 8.13 -0.83 4.30
C ILE A 51 7.43 -1.04 2.96
N LEU A 52 6.71 -2.16 2.79
CA LEU A 52 5.91 -2.43 1.59
C LEU A 52 4.87 -1.33 1.34
N HIS A 53 4.15 -0.92 2.40
CA HIS A 53 3.15 0.14 2.33
C HIS A 53 3.77 1.48 1.92
N VAL A 54 4.88 1.88 2.57
CA VAL A 54 5.63 3.09 2.21
C VAL A 54 6.14 3.01 0.77
N LEU A 55 6.60 1.83 0.32
CA LEU A 55 7.05 1.63 -1.05
C LEU A 55 5.94 1.90 -2.08
N VAL A 56 4.72 1.41 -1.82
CA VAL A 56 3.53 1.66 -2.65
C VAL A 56 3.20 3.15 -2.69
N VAL A 57 3.21 3.83 -1.54
CA VAL A 57 2.91 5.27 -1.45
C VAL A 57 3.97 6.09 -2.17
N CYS A 58 5.26 5.80 -1.97
CA CYS A 58 6.35 6.46 -2.69
C CYS A 58 6.28 6.23 -4.20
N ASN A 59 5.91 5.02 -4.63
CA ASN A 59 5.68 4.69 -6.04
C ASN A 59 4.58 5.58 -6.65
N LEU A 60 3.46 5.68 -5.93
CA LEU A 60 2.31 6.52 -6.28
C LEU A 60 2.69 8.00 -6.42
N ILE A 61 3.38 8.56 -5.42
CA ILE A 61 3.86 9.95 -5.43
C ILE A 61 4.80 10.17 -6.62
N GLY A 62 5.69 9.21 -6.88
CA GLY A 62 6.60 9.24 -7.99
C GLY A 62 5.92 9.28 -9.37
N ILE A 63 4.89 8.45 -9.56
CA ILE A 63 4.05 8.46 -10.76
C ILE A 63 3.33 9.81 -10.91
N LEU A 64 2.82 10.38 -9.82
CA LEU A 64 2.18 11.69 -9.78
C LEU A 64 3.13 12.82 -10.19
N LEU A 65 4.36 12.82 -9.67
CA LEU A 65 5.37 13.84 -9.99
C LEU A 65 5.85 13.73 -11.45
N GLN A 66 5.98 12.51 -11.98
CA GLN A 66 6.33 12.31 -13.39
C GLN A 66 5.22 12.72 -14.33
N LYS A 67 3.97 12.33 -14.03
CA LYS A 67 2.80 12.74 -14.78
C LYS A 67 2.42 14.14 -14.31
N LYS A 68 3.19 15.13 -14.76
CA LYS A 68 3.10 16.59 -14.54
C LYS A 68 1.71 17.23 -14.85
N TYR A 69 0.66 16.43 -14.97
CA TYR A 69 -0.63 16.80 -15.50
C TYR A 69 -1.72 15.90 -14.91
N LEU A 70 -2.49 16.47 -13.99
CA LEU A 70 -3.92 16.20 -13.90
C LEU A 70 -4.57 16.57 -15.25
N GLN A 71 -4.38 15.77 -16.30
CA GLN A 71 -5.40 15.73 -17.36
C GLN A 71 -6.54 14.89 -16.81
N ILE A 72 -7.42 15.62 -16.16
CA ILE A 72 -8.68 15.26 -15.56
C ILE A 72 -9.40 14.24 -16.44
N LYS A 73 -9.27 12.97 -16.08
CA LYS A 73 -10.21 11.92 -16.48
C LYS A 73 -10.31 10.92 -15.34
N GLY A 74 -10.82 11.40 -14.19
CA GLY A 74 -11.46 10.73 -13.03
C GLY A 74 -10.82 9.49 -12.36
N MET A 75 -10.11 8.66 -13.09
CA MET A 75 -9.77 7.30 -12.72
C MET A 75 -8.54 7.16 -11.83
N PRO A 76 -7.42 7.91 -12.02
CA PRO A 76 -6.27 7.73 -11.15
C PRO A 76 -6.47 8.39 -9.76
N PHE A 77 -7.29 9.45 -9.66
CA PHE A 77 -7.53 10.15 -8.38
C PHE A 77 -8.20 9.27 -7.31
N PHE A 78 -9.19 8.47 -7.72
CA PHE A 78 -9.87 7.54 -6.81
C PHE A 78 -8.92 6.49 -6.23
N SER A 79 -8.01 5.96 -7.06
CA SER A 79 -6.98 5.02 -6.62
C SER A 79 -6.02 5.64 -5.60
N TYR A 80 -5.64 6.92 -5.78
CA TYR A 80 -4.76 7.62 -4.84
C TYR A 80 -5.45 7.88 -3.50
N ILE A 81 -6.70 8.35 -3.52
CA ILE A 81 -7.49 8.55 -2.29
C ILE A 81 -7.66 7.23 -1.55
N ALA A 82 -7.97 6.14 -2.25
CA ALA A 82 -8.14 4.83 -1.62
C ALA A 82 -6.87 4.36 -0.88
N HIS A 83 -5.68 4.59 -1.45
CA HIS A 83 -4.42 4.25 -0.79
C HIS A 83 -4.09 5.17 0.39
N LEU A 84 -4.35 6.48 0.26
CA LEU A 84 -4.21 7.44 1.38
C LEU A 84 -5.16 7.10 2.52
N LEU A 85 -6.38 6.65 2.20
CA LEU A 85 -7.39 6.27 3.18
C LEU A 85 -7.03 4.93 3.83
N LEU A 86 -6.46 3.97 3.10
CA LEU A 86 -5.88 2.73 3.63
C LEU A 86 -4.71 3.01 4.58
N PHE A 87 -3.79 3.90 4.19
CA PHE A 87 -2.68 4.31 5.05
C PHE A 87 -3.18 4.97 6.35
N CYS A 88 -4.17 5.87 6.24
CA CYS A 88 -4.79 6.50 7.39
C CYS A 88 -5.51 5.48 8.29
N LEU A 89 -6.21 4.50 7.71
CA LEU A 89 -6.88 3.43 8.44
C LEU A 89 -5.88 2.56 9.23
N GLU A 90 -4.73 2.28 8.63
CA GLU A 90 -3.70 1.45 9.25
C GLU A 90 -2.98 2.17 10.39
N VAL A 91 -2.67 3.45 10.22
CA VAL A 91 -2.16 4.31 11.31
C VAL A 91 -3.16 4.38 12.46
N LEU A 92 -4.43 4.65 12.16
CA LEU A 92 -5.50 4.71 13.17
C LEU A 92 -5.72 3.37 13.89
N SER A 93 -5.57 2.23 13.18
CA SER A 93 -5.72 0.88 13.75
C SER A 93 -4.59 0.50 14.72
N ARG A 94 -3.44 1.17 14.65
CA ARG A 94 -2.37 1.03 15.65
C ARG A 94 -2.67 1.77 16.94
N ASP A 95 -3.20 2.99 16.83
CA ASP A 95 -3.43 3.86 17.99
C ASP A 95 -4.66 3.44 18.82
N ILE A 96 -5.68 2.81 18.21
CA ILE A 96 -6.92 2.42 18.89
C ILE A 96 -6.86 1.07 19.63
N LEU A 97 -5.82 0.26 19.41
CA LEU A 97 -5.66 -1.08 20.02
C LEU A 97 -4.42 -1.19 20.90
N VAL A 98 -4.07 -0.10 21.61
CA VAL A 98 -3.20 -0.14 22.80
C VAL A 98 -4.03 -0.40 24.05
#